data_AF-A0A399EQ21-F1
#
_entry.id   AF-A0A399EQ21-F1
#
_cell.length_a   1.000
_cell.length_b   1.000
_cell.length_c   1.000
_cell.angle_alpha   90.00
_cell.angle_beta   90.00
_cell.angle_gamma   90.00
#
_symmetry.space_group_name_H-M   'P 1'
#
loop_
_entity.id
_entity.type
_entity.pdbx_description
1 polymer ?
#
loop_
_entity_poly.entity_id
_entity_poly.type
_entity_poly.pdbx_seq_one_letter_code
_entity_poly.pdbx_strand_id
1 'polypeptide(L)' 'MVAVVAGAVIGLALRERKVPFVPYLALGGLVAFFFGQDLINWYLSYLGVGP' A
#
# COMPACT_ATOMS: atom_id res chain seq x y z
N MET A 1 -18.72 1.93 -7.04
CA MET A 1 -18.89 3.39 -6.87
C MET A 1 -18.62 3.84 -5.43
N VAL A 2 -19.26 3.24 -4.41
CA VAL A 2 -19.09 3.63 -3.00
C VAL A 2 -17.63 3.61 -2.51
N ALA A 3 -16.85 2.57 -2.86
CA ALA A 3 -15.45 2.47 -2.48
C ALA A 3 -14.57 3.60 -3.08
N VAL A 4 -14.89 4.06 -4.29
CA VAL A 4 -14.16 5.14 -4.97
C VAL A 4 -14.43 6.47 -4.29
N VAL A 5 -15.70 6.73 -3.94
CA VAL A 5 -16.12 7.95 -3.23
C VAL A 5 -15.53 7.97 -1.81
N ALA A 6 -15.57 6.85 -1.09
CA ALA A 6 -14.97 6.73 0.23
C ALA A 6 -13.44 6.94 0.18
N GLY A 7 -12.75 6.31 -0.78
CA GLY A 7 -11.31 6.48 -0.96
C GLY A 7 -10.91 7.92 -1.30
N ALA A 8 -11.70 8.61 -2.13
CA ALA A 8 -11.46 10.01 -2.48
C ALA A 8 -11.63 10.96 -1.29
N VAL A 9 -12.69 10.78 -0.48
CA VAL A 9 -12.94 11.60 0.72
C VAL A 9 -11.85 11.38 1.77
N ILE A 10 -11.45 10.13 2.00
CA ILE A 10 -10.37 9.79 2.92
C ILE A 10 -9.04 10.37 2.42
N GLY A 11 -8.70 10.20 1.14
CA GLY A 11 -7.47 10.74 0.55
C GLY A 11 -7.39 12.27 0.61
N LEU A 12 -8.53 12.96 0.46
CA LEU A 12 -8.60 14.42 0.58
C LEU A 12 -8.44 14.88 2.04
N ALA A 13 -9.03 14.16 3.00
CA ALA A 13 -8.92 14.45 4.43
C ALA A 13 -7.49 14.22 4.98
N LEU A 14 -6.73 13.30 4.40
CA LEU A 14 -5.34 13.04 4.77
C LEU A 14 -4.32 13.98 4.09
N ARG A 15 -4.76 14.83 3.15
CA ARG A 15 -3.89 15.70 2.33
C ARG A 15 -3.11 16.76 3.12
N GLU A 16 -3.63 17.19 4.27
CA GLU A 16 -3.04 18.31 5.04
C GLU A 16 -1.88 17.90 5.94
N ARG A 17 -1.66 16.61 6.16
CA ARG A 17 -0.43 16.16 6.81
C ARG A 17 0.64 16.07 5.73
N LYS A 18 1.66 16.93 5.81
CA LYS A 18 2.97 16.69 5.16
C LYS A 18 3.53 15.41 5.78
N VAL A 19 3.03 14.26 5.32
CA VAL A 19 3.55 12.95 5.68
C VAL A 19 4.98 12.95 5.14
N PRO A 20 6.02 12.86 5.99
CA PRO A 20 7.39 12.87 5.53
C PRO A 20 7.61 11.64 4.64
N PHE A 21 7.53 11.85 3.33
CA PHE A 21 7.48 10.78 2.33
C PHE A 21 8.67 9.81 2.46
N VAL A 22 9.85 10.34 2.77
CA VAL A 22 11.10 9.59 2.82
C VAL A 22 11.14 8.57 3.98
N PRO A 23 10.85 8.93 5.25
CA PRO A 23 10.72 7.94 6.32
C PRO A 23 9.76 6.79 6.02
N TYR A 24 8.57 7.09 5.49
CA TYR A 24 7.59 6.06 5.18
C TYR A 24 8.00 5.20 3.97
N LEU A 25 8.64 5.81 2.98
CA LEU A 25 9.19 5.10 1.82
C LEU A 25 10.38 4.23 2.21
N ALA A 26 11.24 4.68 3.13
CA ALA A 26 12.34 3.89 3.65
C ALA A 26 11.83 2.67 4.44
N LEU A 27 10.79 2.86 5.28
CA LEU A 27 10.15 1.75 5.99
C LEU A 27 9.47 0.77 5.01
N GLY A 28 8.70 1.27 4.06
CA GLY A 28 8.06 0.45 3.02
C GLY A 28 9.07 -0.27 2.15
N GLY A 29 10.18 0.40 1.79
CA GLY A 29 11.29 -0.17 1.05
C GLY A 29 12.03 -1.25 1.83
N LEU A 30 12.22 -1.07 3.14
CA LEU A 30 12.83 -2.08 4.01
C LEU A 30 11.92 -3.32 4.11
N VAL A 31 10.61 -3.11 4.28
CA VAL A 31 9.63 -4.22 4.27
C VAL A 31 9.63 -4.92 2.91
N ALA A 32 9.62 -4.18 1.80
CA ALA A 32 9.67 -4.75 0.46
C ALA A 32 10.99 -5.47 0.16
N PHE A 33 12.10 -5.01 0.73
CA PHE A 33 13.41 -5.64 0.56
C PHE A 33 13.49 -7.03 1.22
N PHE A 34 12.93 -7.17 2.43
CA PHE A 34 12.97 -8.46 3.16
C PHE A 34 11.78 -9.37 2.86
N PHE A 35 10.60 -8.82 2.58
CA PHE A 35 9.35 -9.58 2.50
C PHE A 35 8.57 -9.32 1.20
N GLY A 36 9.11 -8.54 0.26
CA GLY A 36 8.39 -8.14 -0.95
C GLY A 36 7.95 -9.33 -1.79
N GLN A 37 8.82 -10.33 -1.98
CA GLN A 37 8.50 -11.52 -2.76
C GLN A 37 7.39 -12.35 -2.09
N ASP A 38 7.47 -12.58 -0.78
CA ASP A 38 6.46 -13.31 -0.02
C ASP A 38 5.13 -12.57 -0.01
N LEU A 39 5.15 -11.23 0.11
CA LEU A 39 3.96 -10.39 0.11
C LEU A 39 3.26 -10.39 -1.26
N ILE A 40 4.05 -10.33 -2.34
CA ILE A 40 3.54 -10.40 -3.71
C ILE A 40 2.98 -11.80 -3.98
N ASN A 41 3.71 -12.86 -3.64
CA ASN A 41 3.23 -14.24 -3.81
C ASN A 41 1.95 -14.48 -3.01
N TRP A 42 1.89 -14.05 -1.75
CA TRP A 42 0.68 -14.14 -0.93
C TRP A 42 -0.51 -13.42 -1.58
N TYR A 43 -0.31 -12.20 -2.08
CA TYR A 43 -1.35 -11.44 -2.76
C TYR A 43 -1.82 -12.13 -4.05
N LEU A 44 -0.89 -12.65 -4.86
CA LEU A 44 -1.21 -13.35 -6.10
C LEU A 44 -1.89 -14.70 -5.84
N SER A 45 -1.44 -15.47 -4.85
CA SER A 45 -2.10 -16.71 -4.43
C SER A 45 -3.50 -16.46 -3.86
N TYR A 46 -3.70 -15.36 -3.13
CA TYR A 46 -5.04 -14.93 -2.70
C TYR A 46 -5.96 -14.62 -3.89
N LEU A 47 -5.41 -14.06 -4.97
CA LEU A 47 -6.14 -13.83 -6.23
C LEU A 47 -6.27 -15.08 -7.10
N GLY A 48 -5.66 -16.21 -6.73
CA GLY A 48 -5.68 -17.45 -7.51
C GLY A 48 -4.80 -17.43 -8.76
N VAL A 49 -3.88 -16.46 -8.86
CA VAL A 49 -2.96 -16.26 -10.00
C VAL A 49 -1.49 -16.45 -9.59
N GLY A 50 -1.24 -16.68 -8.30
CA GLY A 50 0.09 -16.99 -7.78
C GLY A 50 0.52 -18.41 -8.16
N PRO A 51 1.85 -18.67 -8.16
CA PRO A 51 2.37 -20.03 -8.30
C PRO A 51 1.83 -20.98 -7.23
#